data_AF-A0A915K1K6-F1
#
_entry.id   AF-A0A915K1K6-F1
#
_cell.length_a   1.000
_cell.length_b   1.000
_cell.length_c   1.000
_cell.angle_alpha   90.00
_cell.angle_beta   90.00
_cell.angle_gamma   90.00
#
_symmetry.space_group_name_H-M   'P 1'
#
loop_
_entity.id
_entity.type
_entity.pdbx_description
1 polymer ?
#
loop_
_entity_poly.entity_id
_entity_poly.type
_entity_poly.pdbx_seq_one_letter_code
_entity_poly.pdbx_strand_id
1 'polypeptide(L)'
;MILEETNEREGLQVYRAQIPASESSYAFTNLKPSTKYHVGVIAFVNYQPRQVYRLSVETGHTGAKSWSVRPDVQRKGVGKFAVYWESPHQFSDRDLQGFIIEFRLPNETIWRRYGDLISYRPDQKQFGTELSGLNEKNIYVVRVYIVNAKGEVVGVTDEFNLGSQSSTSCTGSSGVPTNVHSSSSSSTTITYTWSRPRYKQCNEQGNFYVKSGRLREFR
;
A
#
# COMPACT_ATOMS: atom_id res chain seq x y z
N MET A 1 -23.21 -44.90 -6.23
CA MET A 1 -24.14 -43.75 -6.30
C MET A 1 -24.68 -43.59 -4.88
N ILE A 2 -24.23 -42.69 -4.03
CA ILE A 2 -23.53 -41.41 -4.17
C ILE A 2 -22.38 -41.38 -3.13
N LEU A 3 -21.21 -40.96 -3.59
CA LEU A 3 -20.07 -40.49 -2.79
C LEU A 3 -20.31 -39.01 -2.46
N GLU A 4 -19.93 -38.59 -1.26
CA GLU A 4 -19.12 -37.40 -0.95
C GLU A 4 -19.23 -37.17 0.56
N GLU A 5 -18.37 -37.82 1.35
CA GLU A 5 -17.01 -37.38 1.72
C GLU A 5 -16.93 -36.00 2.38
N THR A 6 -16.39 -36.07 3.59
CA THR A 6 -16.28 -35.08 4.63
C THR A 6 -15.23 -34.00 4.36
N ASN A 7 -15.59 -32.77 4.71
CA ASN A 7 -14.79 -31.83 5.50
C ASN A 7 -13.38 -31.47 4.99
N GLU A 8 -13.27 -30.32 4.32
CA GLU A 8 -12.08 -29.48 4.41
C GLU A 8 -12.45 -28.12 5.01
N ARG A 9 -12.21 -27.99 6.32
CA ARG A 9 -12.03 -26.68 6.94
C ARG A 9 -10.80 -26.06 6.29
N GLU A 10 -10.99 -25.20 5.29
CA GLU A 10 -10.03 -24.12 5.07
C GLU A 10 -9.84 -23.46 6.44
N GLY A 11 -8.64 -23.59 7.03
CA GLY A 11 -8.37 -23.02 8.34
C GLY A 11 -8.77 -21.54 8.30
N LEU A 12 -9.74 -21.14 9.13
CA LEU A 12 -10.19 -19.76 9.24
C LEU A 12 -8.96 -18.89 9.51
N GLN A 13 -8.40 -18.29 8.47
CA GLN A 13 -7.22 -17.47 8.59
C GLN A 13 -7.63 -16.20 9.34
N VAL A 14 -7.27 -16.14 10.62
CA VAL A 14 -7.57 -14.98 11.46
C VAL A 14 -6.46 -13.96 11.29
N TYR A 15 -6.78 -12.85 10.63
CA TYR A 15 -5.89 -11.71 10.52
C TYR A 15 -5.97 -10.88 11.80
N ARG A 16 -4.82 -10.60 12.42
CA ARG A 16 -4.71 -9.77 13.63
C ARG A 16 -3.59 -8.76 13.44
N ALA A 17 -3.80 -7.54 13.92
CA ALA A 17 -2.78 -6.52 14.00
C ALA A 17 -2.91 -5.75 15.30
N GLN A 18 -1.76 -5.35 15.84
CA GLN A 18 -1.69 -4.41 16.95
C GLN A 18 -1.49 -3.02 16.36
N ILE A 19 -2.41 -2.12 16.65
CA ILE A 19 -2.36 -0.72 16.20
C ILE A 19 -2.08 0.20 17.40
N PRO A 20 -1.19 1.20 17.26
CA PRO A 20 -1.01 2.23 18.29
C PRO A 20 -2.31 2.96 18.63
N ALA A 21 -2.47 3.40 19.87
CA ALA A 21 -3.67 4.13 20.32
C ALA A 21 -3.85 5.50 19.64
N SER A 22 -2.80 6.03 19.02
CA SER A 22 -2.84 7.25 18.21
C SER A 22 -3.45 7.04 16.82
N GLU A 23 -3.62 5.79 16.39
CA GLU A 23 -4.19 5.46 15.09
C GLU A 23 -5.71 5.29 15.19
N SER A 24 -6.43 5.82 14.20
CA SER A 24 -7.89 5.75 14.09
C SER A 24 -8.36 4.83 12.95
N SER A 25 -7.44 4.17 12.24
CA SER A 25 -7.77 3.32 11.09
C SER A 25 -6.80 2.15 10.94
N TYR A 26 -7.26 1.10 10.25
CA TYR A 26 -6.45 -0.05 9.89
C TYR A 26 -6.98 -0.70 8.60
N ALA A 27 -6.08 -1.02 7.67
CA ALA A 27 -6.42 -1.70 6.43
C ALA A 27 -6.01 -3.17 6.44
N PHE A 28 -7.00 -4.07 6.34
CA PHE A 28 -6.75 -5.48 6.09
C PHE A 28 -6.41 -5.69 4.60
N THR A 29 -5.23 -6.22 4.32
CA THR A 29 -4.80 -6.54 2.94
C THR A 29 -4.87 -8.04 2.68
N ASN A 30 -4.94 -8.43 1.40
CA ASN A 30 -4.94 -9.83 0.96
C ASN A 30 -6.12 -10.66 1.53
N LEU A 31 -7.28 -10.03 1.62
CA LEU A 31 -8.55 -10.72 1.86
C LEU A 31 -9.07 -11.33 0.55
N LYS A 32 -9.83 -12.41 0.65
CA LYS A 32 -10.50 -13.05 -0.49
C LYS A 32 -11.62 -12.13 -1.01
N PRO A 33 -11.81 -11.96 -2.32
CA PRO A 33 -12.95 -11.20 -2.89
C PRO A 33 -14.28 -11.92 -2.62
N SER A 34 -15.39 -11.17 -2.70
CA SER A 34 -16.76 -11.68 -2.46
C SER A 34 -16.90 -12.55 -1.21
N THR A 35 -16.20 -12.19 -0.13
CA THR A 35 -16.12 -13.00 1.08
C THR A 35 -16.54 -12.18 2.29
N LYS A 36 -17.43 -12.74 3.10
CA LYS A 36 -17.91 -12.13 4.34
C LYS A 36 -16.91 -12.34 5.47
N TYR A 37 -16.51 -11.26 6.11
CA TYR A 37 -15.60 -11.21 7.25
C TYR A 37 -16.29 -10.63 8.48
N HIS A 38 -15.92 -11.12 9.66
CA HIS A 38 -16.18 -10.43 10.91
C HIS A 38 -14.97 -9.60 11.29
N VAL A 39 -15.14 -8.28 11.34
CA VAL A 39 -14.08 -7.33 11.70
C VAL A 39 -14.45 -6.67 13.02
N GLY A 40 -13.49 -6.57 13.94
CA GLY A 40 -13.71 -5.95 15.24
C GLY A 40 -12.43 -5.33 15.79
N VAL A 41 -12.57 -4.37 16.72
CA VAL A 41 -11.45 -3.87 17.52
C VAL A 41 -11.63 -4.26 18.96
N ILE A 42 -10.51 -4.70 19.53
CA ILE A 42 -10.35 -4.98 20.94
C ILE A 42 -9.38 -3.93 21.47
N ALA A 43 -9.87 -3.07 22.36
CA ALA A 43 -9.04 -2.13 23.08
C ALA A 43 -8.55 -2.78 24.39
N PHE A 44 -7.30 -2.55 24.76
CA PHE A 44 -6.78 -2.97 26.06
C PHE A 44 -6.77 -1.77 27.00
N VAL A 45 -7.65 -1.76 27.99
CA VAL A 45 -7.74 -0.69 29.01
C VAL A 45 -7.41 -1.31 30.36
N ASN A 46 -6.40 -0.77 31.04
CA ASN A 46 -5.89 -1.32 32.31
C ASN A 46 -5.60 -2.83 32.22
N TYR A 47 -4.90 -3.26 31.16
CA TYR A 47 -4.55 -4.66 30.87
C TYR A 47 -5.75 -5.60 30.62
N GLN A 48 -6.98 -5.08 30.54
CA GLN A 48 -8.17 -5.87 30.24
C GLN A 48 -8.61 -5.66 28.78
N PRO A 49 -8.78 -6.73 27.99
CA PRO A 49 -9.34 -6.62 26.65
C PRO A 49 -10.83 -6.27 26.73
N ARG A 50 -11.22 -5.19 26.06
CA ARG A 50 -12.60 -4.79 25.86
C ARG A 50 -12.88 -4.77 24.36
N GLN A 51 -13.76 -5.67 23.91
CA GLN A 51 -14.23 -5.62 22.52
C GLN A 51 -15.09 -4.37 22.35
N VAL A 52 -14.64 -3.44 21.52
CA VAL A 52 -15.31 -2.16 21.31
C VAL A 52 -16.38 -2.30 20.23
N TYR A 53 -16.08 -3.03 19.16
CA TYR A 53 -17.01 -3.22 18.06
C TYR A 53 -16.80 -4.56 17.35
N ARG A 54 -17.85 -5.03 16.68
CA ARG A 54 -17.82 -6.16 15.74
C ARG A 54 -18.81 -5.89 14.62
N LEU A 55 -18.32 -5.90 13.39
CA LEU A 55 -19.09 -5.69 12.17
C LEU A 55 -18.97 -6.93 11.28
N SER A 56 -20.01 -7.20 10.51
CA SER A 56 -19.94 -8.15 9.40
C SER A 56 -19.82 -7.35 8.11
N VAL A 57 -18.69 -7.50 7.43
CA VAL A 57 -18.39 -6.79 6.18
C VAL A 57 -18.11 -7.79 5.08
N GLU A 58 -18.40 -7.44 3.84
CA GLU A 58 -18.13 -8.29 2.68
C GLU A 58 -17.15 -7.56 1.78
N THR A 59 -16.12 -8.27 1.30
CA THR A 59 -15.19 -7.73 0.33
C THR A 59 -15.87 -7.56 -1.03
N GLY A 60 -15.48 -6.52 -1.77
CA GLY A 60 -16.02 -6.25 -3.10
C GLY A 60 -15.82 -7.41 -4.08
N HIS A 61 -16.66 -7.43 -5.12
CA HIS A 61 -16.70 -8.50 -6.12
C HIS A 61 -15.49 -8.52 -7.05
N THR A 62 -14.98 -7.33 -7.40
CA THR A 62 -13.82 -7.15 -8.27
C THR A 62 -12.68 -6.54 -7.48
N GLY A 63 -11.48 -7.12 -7.59
CA GLY A 63 -10.27 -6.52 -7.03
C GLY A 63 -10.01 -5.14 -7.64
N ALA A 64 -9.44 -4.24 -6.84
CA ALA A 64 -9.00 -2.93 -7.31
C ALA A 64 -8.07 -3.10 -8.52
N LYS A 65 -8.35 -2.40 -9.62
CA LYS A 65 -7.46 -2.43 -10.78
C LYS A 65 -6.21 -1.59 -10.51
N SER A 66 -5.08 -1.98 -11.10
CA SER A 66 -3.91 -1.11 -11.12
C SER A 66 -4.26 0.19 -11.86
N TRP A 67 -3.92 1.31 -11.24
CA TRP A 67 -3.97 2.64 -11.81
C TRP A 67 -2.53 3.10 -12.01
N SER A 68 -1.98 2.87 -13.19
CA SER A 68 -0.56 3.06 -13.51
C SER A 68 -0.15 4.55 -13.64
N VAL A 69 -0.72 5.43 -12.83
CA VAL A 69 -0.25 6.81 -12.67
C VAL A 69 0.87 6.83 -11.64
N ARG A 70 1.87 7.68 -11.87
CA ARG A 70 2.88 8.03 -10.88
C ARG A 70 2.57 9.41 -10.33
N PRO A 71 2.18 9.55 -9.05
CA PRO A 71 1.93 10.86 -8.45
C PRO A 71 3.18 11.76 -8.49
N ASP A 72 2.97 13.05 -8.73
CA ASP A 72 3.98 14.09 -8.58
C ASP A 72 4.19 14.39 -7.10
N VAL A 73 5.44 14.41 -6.65
CA VAL A 73 5.80 14.57 -5.24
C VAL A 73 6.68 15.79 -5.09
N GLN A 74 6.23 16.75 -4.27
CA GLN A 74 6.96 17.99 -4.01
C GLN A 74 7.24 18.14 -2.53
N ARG A 75 8.51 18.34 -2.15
CA ARG A 75 8.85 18.70 -0.78
C ARG A 75 8.36 20.13 -0.49
N LYS A 76 7.55 20.30 0.55
CA LYS A 76 7.02 21.62 0.97
C LYS A 76 7.73 22.19 2.19
N GLY A 77 8.36 21.33 2.99
CA GLY A 77 9.11 21.76 4.17
C GLY A 77 9.57 20.58 5.01
N VAL A 78 9.95 20.89 6.25
CA VAL A 78 10.40 19.86 7.20
C VAL A 78 9.27 18.91 7.52
N GLY A 79 9.45 17.62 7.21
CA GLY A 79 8.43 16.58 7.40
C GLY A 79 7.13 16.79 6.60
N LYS A 80 7.17 17.59 5.51
CA LYS A 80 6.01 17.97 4.71
C LYS A 80 6.22 17.72 3.22
N PHE A 81 5.32 16.96 2.61
CA PHE A 81 5.35 16.59 1.19
C PHE A 81 3.97 16.76 0.57
N ALA A 82 3.87 17.49 -0.53
CA ALA A 82 2.66 17.51 -1.34
C ALA A 82 2.73 16.40 -2.37
N VAL A 83 1.61 15.71 -2.55
CA VAL A 83 1.44 14.64 -3.53
C VAL A 83 0.28 15.02 -4.43
N TYR A 84 0.51 14.99 -5.74
CA TYR A 84 -0.47 15.34 -6.76
C TYR A 84 -0.64 14.21 -7.77
N TRP A 85 -1.84 14.05 -8.31
CA TRP A 85 -2.14 13.06 -9.35
C TRP A 85 -3.21 13.60 -10.29
N GLU A 86 -3.25 13.04 -11.49
CA GLU A 86 -4.23 13.41 -12.51
C GLU A 86 -5.59 12.73 -12.26
N SER A 87 -6.62 13.25 -12.93
CA SER A 87 -7.96 12.66 -12.87
C SER A 87 -7.97 11.22 -13.43
N PRO A 88 -8.58 10.25 -12.71
CA PRO A 88 -8.57 8.84 -13.10
C PRO A 88 -9.60 8.53 -14.21
N HIS A 89 -9.40 9.08 -15.41
CA HIS A 89 -10.35 8.95 -16.53
C HIS A 89 -10.73 7.51 -16.88
N GLN A 90 -9.81 6.55 -16.73
CA GLN A 90 -10.05 5.13 -16.98
C GLN A 90 -11.03 4.45 -16.00
N PHE A 91 -11.45 5.16 -14.94
CA PHE A 91 -12.42 4.71 -13.93
C PHE A 91 -13.70 5.55 -13.92
N SER A 92 -13.95 6.37 -14.95
CA SER A 92 -15.12 7.24 -15.01
C SER A 92 -16.46 6.50 -15.00
N ASP A 93 -16.46 5.20 -15.35
CA ASP A 93 -17.61 4.29 -15.32
C ASP A 93 -17.92 3.75 -13.91
N ARG A 94 -17.16 4.14 -12.89
CA ARG A 94 -17.21 3.54 -11.54
C ARG A 94 -17.82 4.42 -10.46
N ASP A 95 -18.56 5.46 -10.80
CA ASP A 95 -19.23 6.37 -9.83
C ASP A 95 -18.31 6.82 -8.70
N LEU A 96 -17.25 7.55 -9.06
CA LEU A 96 -16.15 7.89 -8.16
C LEU A 96 -16.61 8.84 -7.04
N GLN A 97 -16.29 8.48 -5.79
CA GLN A 97 -16.50 9.31 -4.61
C GLN A 97 -15.26 10.14 -4.27
N GLY A 98 -14.07 9.55 -4.39
CA GLY A 98 -12.85 10.23 -3.98
C GLY A 98 -11.62 9.33 -3.87
N PHE A 99 -10.63 9.85 -3.15
CA PHE A 99 -9.32 9.24 -2.99
C PHE A 99 -8.95 9.05 -1.53
N ILE A 100 -8.31 7.91 -1.22
CA ILE A 100 -7.73 7.61 0.09
C ILE A 100 -6.22 7.45 -0.09
N ILE A 101 -5.45 8.04 0.82
CA ILE A 101 -4.00 7.94 0.83
C ILE A 101 -3.60 7.05 1.98
N GLU A 102 -2.73 6.09 1.70
CA GLU A 102 -2.14 5.26 2.73
C GLU A 102 -0.62 5.29 2.64
N PHE A 103 0.02 5.18 3.80
CA PHE A 103 1.47 5.16 3.92
C PHE A 103 1.94 4.18 4.99
N ARG A 104 3.18 3.72 4.86
CA ARG A 104 3.87 2.88 5.83
C ARG A 104 5.37 3.10 5.77
N LEU A 105 6.11 2.64 6.77
CA LEU A 105 7.55 2.50 6.63
C LEU A 105 7.89 1.28 5.74
N PRO A 106 9.02 1.28 5.01
CA PRO A 106 9.41 0.17 4.14
C PRO A 106 9.46 -1.19 4.84
N ASN A 107 9.83 -1.20 6.13
CA ASN A 107 9.93 -2.40 6.98
C ASN A 107 8.61 -2.80 7.66
N GLU A 108 7.55 -2.00 7.54
CA GLU A 108 6.23 -2.32 8.07
C GLU A 108 5.39 -3.07 7.04
N THR A 109 4.48 -3.92 7.52
CA THR A 109 3.42 -4.53 6.69
C THR A 109 2.08 -3.81 6.85
N ILE A 110 1.96 -2.98 7.88
CA ILE A 110 0.73 -2.29 8.24
C ILE A 110 0.69 -0.95 7.52
N TRP A 111 -0.40 -0.71 6.79
CA TRP A 111 -0.70 0.57 6.16
C TRP A 111 -1.49 1.46 7.13
N ARG A 112 -1.17 2.75 7.11
CA ARG A 112 -1.87 3.80 7.84
C ARG A 112 -2.54 4.73 6.86
N ARG A 113 -3.79 5.09 7.12
CA ARG A 113 -4.48 6.12 6.34
C ARG A 113 -3.93 7.50 6.69
N TYR A 114 -3.68 8.31 5.68
CA TYR A 114 -3.38 9.72 5.86
C TYR A 114 -4.61 10.58 5.57
N GLY A 115 -5.10 11.28 6.60
CA GLY A 115 -6.19 12.22 6.49
C GLY A 115 -7.53 11.62 6.05
N ASP A 116 -8.45 12.52 5.69
CA ASP A 116 -9.80 12.18 5.25
C ASP A 116 -9.88 11.85 3.75
N LEU A 117 -11.08 11.49 3.30
CA LEU A 117 -11.35 11.21 1.89
C LEU A 117 -11.22 12.51 1.09
N ILE A 118 -10.43 12.49 0.02
CA ILE A 118 -10.36 13.60 -0.92
C ILE A 118 -11.47 13.44 -1.94
N SER A 119 -12.47 14.31 -1.91
CA SER A 119 -13.62 14.23 -2.82
C SER A 119 -13.22 14.32 -4.28
N TYR A 120 -13.75 13.42 -5.09
CA TYR A 120 -13.63 13.47 -6.54
C TYR A 120 -14.55 14.56 -7.10
N ARG A 121 -14.07 15.31 -8.10
CA ARG A 121 -14.82 16.33 -8.83
C ARG A 121 -14.60 16.11 -10.33
N PRO A 122 -15.66 15.84 -11.13
CA PRO A 122 -15.51 15.49 -12.55
C PRO A 122 -14.79 16.54 -13.42
N ASP A 123 -14.92 17.81 -13.06
CA ASP A 123 -14.33 18.96 -13.74
C ASP A 123 -12.86 19.22 -13.36
N GLN A 124 -12.38 18.61 -12.27
CA GLN A 124 -11.04 18.80 -11.76
C GLN A 124 -10.04 17.86 -12.46
N LYS A 125 -9.03 18.46 -13.10
CA LYS A 125 -7.98 17.73 -13.85
C LYS A 125 -6.89 17.13 -12.97
N GLN A 126 -6.61 17.76 -11.83
CA GLN A 126 -5.53 17.38 -10.93
C GLN A 126 -6.01 17.45 -9.48
N PHE A 127 -5.66 16.43 -8.71
CA PHE A 127 -5.96 16.30 -7.29
C PHE A 127 -4.65 16.24 -6.50
N GLY A 128 -4.72 16.46 -5.20
CA GLY A 128 -3.55 16.30 -4.34
C GLY A 128 -3.83 16.59 -2.88
N THR A 129 -2.82 16.30 -2.06
CA THR A 129 -2.84 16.56 -0.61
C THR A 129 -1.44 16.81 -0.09
N GLU A 130 -1.32 17.49 1.05
CA GLU A 130 -0.07 17.65 1.79
C GLU A 130 -0.01 16.63 2.94
N LEU A 131 0.98 15.73 2.87
CA LEU A 131 1.37 14.86 3.97
C LEU A 131 2.30 15.61 4.91
N SER A 132 1.92 15.71 6.18
CA SER A 132 2.61 16.48 7.22
C SER A 132 2.85 15.65 8.48
N GLY A 133 3.80 16.07 9.32
CA GLY A 133 4.16 15.34 10.54
C GLY A 133 4.99 14.08 10.29
N LEU A 134 5.55 13.93 9.09
CA LEU A 134 6.41 12.80 8.74
C LEU A 134 7.83 13.01 9.29
N ASN A 135 8.45 11.94 9.80
CA ASN A 135 9.83 12.01 10.28
C ASN A 135 10.81 12.10 9.10
N GLU A 136 11.64 13.12 9.09
CA GLU A 136 12.56 13.40 7.96
C GLU A 136 13.64 12.37 7.72
N LYS A 137 13.96 11.58 8.73
CA LYS A 137 14.97 10.51 8.64
C LYS A 137 14.41 9.26 7.98
N ASN A 138 13.09 9.16 7.87
CA ASN A 138 12.41 8.01 7.31
C ASN A 138 12.07 8.23 5.84
N ILE A 139 12.13 7.13 5.10
CA ILE A 139 11.44 7.01 3.82
C ILE A 139 10.12 6.30 4.12
N TYR A 140 9.04 6.76 3.51
CA TYR A 140 7.72 6.18 3.60
C TYR A 140 7.33 5.64 2.24
N VAL A 141 6.65 4.50 2.23
CA VAL A 141 6.01 3.94 1.04
C VAL A 141 4.55 4.35 1.06
N VAL A 142 4.05 4.85 -0.06
CA VAL A 142 2.74 5.49 -0.18
C VAL A 142 1.98 4.91 -1.38
N ARG A 143 0.65 4.87 -1.27
CA ARG A 143 -0.26 4.53 -2.36
C ARG A 143 -1.52 5.38 -2.28
N VAL A 144 -2.14 5.62 -3.44
CA VAL A 144 -3.43 6.32 -3.53
C VAL A 144 -4.49 5.34 -4.06
N TYR A 145 -5.59 5.24 -3.33
CA TYR A 145 -6.76 4.46 -3.70
C TYR A 145 -7.83 5.36 -4.32
N ILE A 146 -8.54 4.82 -5.30
CA ILE A 146 -9.77 5.38 -5.85
C ILE A 146 -10.94 4.63 -5.23
N VAL A 147 -11.89 5.38 -4.67
CA VAL A 147 -13.07 4.84 -3.99
C VAL A 147 -14.33 5.29 -4.71
N ASN A 148 -15.26 4.38 -4.92
CA ASN A 148 -16.57 4.68 -5.51
C ASN A 148 -17.61 5.10 -4.44
N ALA A 149 -18.80 5.53 -4.88
CA ALA A 149 -19.89 5.96 -4.01
C ALA A 149 -20.40 4.88 -3.03
N LYS A 150 -20.07 3.60 -3.28
CA LYS A 150 -20.38 2.46 -2.40
C LYS A 150 -19.29 2.20 -1.35
N GLY A 151 -18.20 2.99 -1.37
CA GLY A 151 -17.05 2.80 -0.50
C GLY A 151 -16.09 1.69 -0.95
N GLU A 152 -16.26 1.16 -2.16
CA GLU A 152 -15.38 0.12 -2.71
C GLU A 152 -14.13 0.73 -3.33
N VAL A 153 -12.98 0.10 -3.09
CA VAL A 153 -11.73 0.46 -3.77
C VAL A 153 -11.75 -0.09 -5.19
N VAL A 154 -11.82 0.80 -6.18
CA VAL A 154 -11.91 0.43 -7.60
C VAL A 154 -10.57 0.51 -8.33
N GLY A 155 -9.64 1.33 -7.81
CA GLY A 155 -8.31 1.49 -8.38
C GLY A 155 -7.26 1.82 -7.32
N VAL A 156 -6.00 1.51 -7.62
CA VAL A 156 -4.85 1.78 -6.74
C VAL A 156 -3.61 2.15 -7.55
N THR A 157 -2.86 3.16 -7.13
CA THR A 157 -1.56 3.48 -7.73
C THR A 157 -0.53 2.41 -7.45
N ASP A 158 0.54 2.37 -8.24
CA ASP A 158 1.76 1.71 -7.79
C ASP A 158 2.28 2.37 -6.49
N GLU A 159 3.02 1.60 -5.69
CA GLU A 159 3.67 2.12 -4.49
C GLU A 159 4.77 3.12 -4.87
N PHE A 160 4.79 4.29 -4.23
CA PHE A 160 5.82 5.31 -4.43
C PHE A 160 6.39 5.80 -3.10
N ASN A 161 7.58 6.36 -3.13
CA ASN A 161 8.29 6.75 -1.91
C ASN A 161 8.14 8.24 -1.60
N LEU A 162 8.04 8.57 -0.31
CA LEU A 162 8.17 9.93 0.24
C LEU A 162 9.34 9.98 1.24
N GLY A 163 10.07 11.09 1.28
CA GLY A 163 11.20 11.26 2.18
C GLY A 163 12.20 12.26 1.65
N SER A 164 13.07 12.77 2.54
CA SER A 164 14.13 13.73 2.21
C SER A 164 15.12 13.21 1.15
N GLN A 165 15.25 11.90 1.02
CA GLN A 165 16.04 11.21 -0.02
C GLN A 165 15.20 10.73 -1.22
N SER A 166 13.88 10.99 -1.22
CA SER A 166 12.93 10.49 -2.22
C SER A 166 12.39 11.58 -3.14
N SER A 167 12.44 12.85 -2.72
CA SER A 167 11.92 14.02 -3.46
C SER A 167 12.66 14.33 -4.75
N THR A 168 13.63 13.50 -5.11
CA THR A 168 14.45 13.68 -6.27
C THR A 168 14.61 12.34 -6.98
N SER A 169 13.48 11.86 -7.51
CA SER A 169 13.44 10.67 -8.35
C SER A 169 13.32 11.11 -9.80
N CYS A 170 14.43 11.05 -10.52
CA CYS A 170 14.46 11.34 -11.94
C CYS A 170 13.48 10.43 -12.70
N THR A 171 12.70 11.03 -13.60
CA THR A 171 11.73 10.34 -14.44
C THR A 171 12.43 9.45 -15.50
N GLY A 172 11.95 8.23 -15.71
CA GLY A 172 12.44 7.27 -16.74
C GLY A 172 13.24 6.08 -16.18
N SER A 173 13.83 5.24 -17.05
CA SER A 173 14.68 4.07 -16.68
C SER A 173 16.00 4.45 -15.98
N SER A 174 16.23 5.73 -15.73
CA SER A 174 17.38 6.24 -15.00
C SER A 174 17.25 5.90 -13.52
N GLY A 175 18.24 5.20 -12.95
CA GLY A 175 18.23 4.79 -11.54
C GLY A 175 17.80 3.35 -11.28
N VAL A 176 17.37 2.60 -12.31
CA VAL A 176 17.07 1.17 -12.18
C VAL A 176 18.37 0.34 -12.29
N PRO A 177 18.69 -0.53 -11.33
CA PRO A 177 19.82 -1.46 -11.43
C PRO A 177 19.70 -2.38 -12.64
N THR A 178 20.81 -2.59 -13.36
CA THR A 178 20.88 -3.51 -14.50
C THR A 178 21.73 -4.74 -14.16
N ASN A 179 21.70 -5.77 -15.00
CA ASN A 179 22.48 -7.01 -14.82
C ASN A 179 22.28 -7.63 -13.43
N VAL A 180 21.01 -7.79 -13.02
CA VAL A 180 20.67 -8.42 -11.73
C VAL A 180 20.90 -9.92 -11.84
N HIS A 181 21.73 -10.46 -10.97
CA HIS A 181 22.02 -11.88 -10.88
C HIS A 181 21.94 -12.36 -9.43
N SER A 182 21.55 -13.61 -9.25
CA SER A 182 21.52 -14.26 -7.94
C SER A 182 22.35 -15.54 -7.95
N SER A 183 23.11 -15.79 -6.89
CA SER A 183 23.81 -17.05 -6.67
C SER A 183 23.59 -17.56 -5.25
N SER A 184 23.37 -18.87 -5.10
CA SER A 184 23.32 -19.52 -3.78
C SER A 184 24.74 -19.74 -3.28
N SER A 185 25.17 -18.96 -2.30
CA SER A 185 26.50 -19.08 -1.71
C SER A 185 26.57 -20.17 -0.63
N SER A 186 25.42 -20.57 -0.06
CA SER A 186 25.28 -21.70 0.87
C SER A 186 23.83 -22.23 0.89
N SER A 187 23.54 -23.20 1.76
CA SER A 187 22.17 -23.68 2.02
C SER A 187 21.25 -22.64 2.68
N THR A 188 21.82 -21.55 3.21
CA THR A 188 21.07 -20.49 3.92
C THR A 188 21.35 -19.08 3.39
N THR A 189 22.25 -18.94 2.40
CA THR A 189 22.70 -17.65 1.91
C THR A 189 22.49 -17.54 0.40
N ILE A 190 21.74 -16.52 -0.01
CA ILE A 190 21.59 -16.11 -1.39
C ILE A 190 22.24 -14.73 -1.55
N THR A 191 23.15 -14.62 -2.50
CA THR A 191 23.80 -13.36 -2.85
C THR A 191 23.14 -12.78 -4.09
N TYR A 192 22.67 -11.53 -4.00
CA TYR A 192 22.18 -10.76 -5.15
C TYR A 192 23.22 -9.73 -5.54
N THR A 193 23.52 -9.65 -6.84
CA THR A 193 24.44 -8.66 -7.41
C THR A 193 23.75 -7.90 -8.54
N TRP A 194 24.13 -6.65 -8.72
CA TRP A 194 23.62 -5.79 -9.79
C TRP A 194 24.66 -4.76 -10.20
N SER A 195 24.56 -4.27 -11.43
CA SER A 195 25.32 -3.12 -11.91
C SER A 195 24.71 -1.84 -11.37
N ARG A 196 25.57 -0.94 -10.86
CA ARG A 196 25.15 0.39 -10.40
C ARG A 196 24.50 1.16 -11.57
N PRO A 197 23.34 1.80 -11.37
CA PRO A 197 22.70 2.61 -12.41
C PRO A 197 23.61 3.74 -12.88
N ARG A 198 23.58 4.04 -14.19
CA ARG A 198 24.27 5.20 -14.75
C ARG A 198 23.33 6.41 -14.74
N TYR A 199 23.62 7.38 -13.90
CA TYR A 199 22.88 8.64 -13.85
C TYR A 199 23.42 9.57 -14.95
N LYS A 200 22.71 9.70 -16.08
CA LYS A 200 23.15 10.58 -17.18
C LYS A 200 22.69 12.04 -17.04
N GLN A 201 21.72 12.34 -16.17
CA GLN A 201 21.16 13.69 -16.03
C GLN A 201 20.87 14.11 -14.58
N CYS A 202 21.31 13.35 -13.58
CA CYS A 202 21.03 13.65 -12.17
C CYS A 202 22.21 13.29 -11.28
N ASN A 203 22.61 14.19 -10.39
CA ASN A 203 23.69 13.97 -9.42
C ASN A 203 23.18 13.26 -8.15
N GLU A 204 22.45 12.17 -8.30
CA GLU A 204 21.72 11.59 -7.17
C GLU A 204 21.96 10.11 -7.01
N GLN A 205 22.38 9.75 -5.81
CA GLN A 205 22.59 8.38 -5.37
C GLN A 205 21.42 8.02 -4.45
N GLY A 206 20.42 7.32 -4.99
CA GLY A 206 19.37 6.71 -4.18
C GLY A 206 19.86 5.44 -3.49
N ASN A 207 19.24 5.10 -2.35
CA ASN A 207 19.46 3.81 -1.69
C ASN A 207 18.67 2.69 -2.39
N PHE A 208 19.22 1.48 -2.45
CA PHE A 208 18.51 0.29 -2.91
C PHE A 208 17.92 -0.47 -1.74
N TYR A 209 16.68 -0.95 -1.89
CA TYR A 209 16.06 -1.89 -0.96
C TYR A 209 16.01 -3.27 -1.63
N VAL A 210 16.47 -4.29 -0.92
CA VAL A 210 16.37 -5.69 -1.35
C VAL A 210 15.29 -6.36 -0.49
N LYS A 211 14.33 -7.03 -1.13
CA LYS A 211 13.24 -7.75 -0.46
C LYS A 211 13.31 -9.23 -0.80
N SER A 212 13.10 -10.09 0.19
CA SER A 212 12.93 -11.54 0.01
C SER A 212 11.53 -11.97 0.45
N GLY A 213 11.06 -13.08 -0.10
CA GLY A 213 9.78 -13.69 0.26
C GLY A 213 9.79 -15.18 -0.05
N ARG A 214 9.22 -16.00 0.83
CA ARG A 214 9.06 -17.44 0.59
C ARG A 214 7.84 -17.66 -0.30
N LEU A 215 8.02 -18.38 -1.40
CA LEU A 215 6.89 -18.84 -2.22
C LEU A 215 6.05 -19.83 -1.39
N ARG A 216 4.74 -19.64 -1.36
CA ARG A 216 3.81 -20.66 -0.87
C ARG A 216 3.60 -21.65 -2.01
N GLU A 217 4.05 -22.88 -1.82
CA GLU A 217 3.64 -23.98 -2.70
C GLU A 217 2.17 -24.28 -2.38
N PHE A 218 1.30 -24.13 -3.37
CA PHE A 218 -0.03 -24.74 -3.32
C PHE A 218 0.17 -26.23 -3.53
N ARG A 219 -0.17 -27.02 -2.52
CA ARG A 219 -0.17 -28.48 -2.59
C ARG A 219 -1.60 -28.97 -2.63
#